data_AF-A0A838RKN7-F1
#
_entry.id   AF-A0A838RKN7-F1
#
_cell.length_a   1.000
_cell.length_b   1.000
_cell.length_c   1.000
_cell.angle_alpha   90.00
_cell.angle_beta   90.00
_cell.angle_gamma   90.00
#
_symmetry.space_group_name_H-M   'P 1'
#
loop_
_entity.id
_entity.type
_entity.pdbx_description
1 polymer ?
#
loop_
_entity_poly.entity_id
_entity_poly.type
_entity_poly.pdbx_seq_one_letter_code
_entity_poly.pdbx_strand_id
1 'polypeptide(L)'
;MSIPIRELKQRYKIGLALGDLLPTHDRPIPLPLSTGSPLYDAALTDKLVATTTLTEPEHLSRGWHLVRGASRTEQEVLARHARHLLNDYKLLLALHSWEQGEEGLTRTFLGALPWGWRFAFPTAVIKPAAHLFTGWRRALRFRLVEEPRFPALQELFRETLAQAPGVAILKYRRTVQEAAALLHFRFEGERERAIHSLCFENGRNLDAATLEPIGTYLRARDALAHGGAAAMLRVLEQSPHEIPITSFMGLLGNAGLKLSGGAVGERPALRDYAVRCATPVELLLRLNEWGDWLTEAQATALAQKVRERVIERGMDIPFFKVVKAFMNAPPRAKRLLLEPLYIPLLHHFGRQMAGLLPGPAPLSFVQPGNIIHVMSFLLYAVLSSAMETRMILLYHDGVEELPPLPLDEVARHLADDVQSFQSWLLSEFGGLMSQHSYQYDYSAVARTLTRLDPAAPLLL
;
A
#
# COMPACT_ATOMS: atom_id res chain seq x y z
N MET A 1 -1.49 29.99 -9.18
CA MET A 1 -2.53 29.05 -8.70
C MET A 1 -2.09 27.62 -9.00
N SER A 2 -2.36 26.64 -8.13
CA SER A 2 -1.97 25.23 -8.35
C SER A 2 -2.99 24.52 -9.23
N ILE A 3 -2.54 23.89 -10.32
CA ILE A 3 -3.37 23.03 -11.17
C ILE A 3 -3.71 21.77 -10.37
N PRO A 4 -4.99 21.49 -10.04
CA PRO A 4 -5.38 20.27 -9.33
C PRO A 4 -5.12 19.02 -10.16
N ILE A 5 -4.88 17.86 -9.52
CA ILE A 5 -4.75 16.56 -10.21
C ILE A 5 -5.93 16.30 -11.14
N ARG A 6 -7.15 16.68 -10.72
CA ARG A 6 -8.37 16.60 -11.53
C ARG A 6 -8.25 17.36 -12.86
N GLU A 7 -7.65 18.54 -12.84
CA GLU A 7 -7.45 19.36 -14.03
C GLU A 7 -6.36 18.76 -14.96
N LEU A 8 -5.29 18.18 -14.40
CA LEU A 8 -4.30 17.43 -15.19
C LEU A 8 -4.95 16.23 -15.90
N LYS A 9 -5.81 15.47 -15.20
CA LYS A 9 -6.58 14.36 -15.79
C LYS A 9 -7.53 14.85 -16.90
N GLN A 10 -8.18 15.99 -16.70
CA GLN A 10 -9.05 16.59 -17.71
C GLN A 10 -8.26 17.02 -18.96
N ARG A 11 -7.09 17.64 -18.79
CA ARG A 11 -6.21 18.02 -19.91
C ARG A 11 -5.72 16.80 -20.69
N TYR A 12 -5.40 15.71 -20.01
CA TYR A 12 -5.08 14.44 -20.67
C TYR A 12 -6.26 13.92 -21.51
N LYS A 13 -7.48 13.88 -20.95
CA LYS A 13 -8.68 13.48 -21.70
C LYS A 13 -8.93 14.36 -22.93
N ILE A 14 -8.68 15.66 -22.83
CA ILE A 14 -8.74 16.59 -23.97
C ILE A 14 -7.68 16.22 -25.02
N GLY A 15 -6.43 16.00 -24.61
CA GLY A 15 -5.37 15.59 -25.54
C GLY A 15 -5.63 14.24 -26.22
N LEU A 16 -6.27 13.29 -25.52
CA LEU A 16 -6.75 12.05 -26.14
C LEU A 16 -7.80 12.33 -27.23
N ALA A 17 -8.78 13.18 -26.92
CA ALA A 17 -9.83 13.55 -27.87
C ALA A 17 -9.29 14.30 -29.10
N LEU A 18 -8.18 15.02 -28.94
CA LEU A 18 -7.49 15.74 -30.01
C LEU A 18 -6.49 14.86 -30.79
N GLY A 19 -6.23 13.63 -30.34
CA GLY A 19 -5.23 12.74 -30.94
C GLY A 19 -3.78 13.11 -30.62
N ASP A 20 -3.58 14.06 -29.71
CA ASP A 20 -2.25 14.54 -29.29
C ASP A 20 -1.58 13.62 -28.27
N LEU A 21 -2.34 12.70 -27.66
CA LEU A 21 -1.89 11.81 -26.60
C LEU A 21 -2.34 10.37 -26.86
N LEU A 22 -1.56 9.40 -26.38
CA LEU A 22 -1.86 7.98 -26.53
C LEU A 22 -2.91 7.51 -25.52
N PRO A 23 -3.97 6.78 -25.93
CA PRO A 23 -4.96 6.22 -25.03
C PRO A 23 -4.33 5.19 -24.09
N THR A 24 -4.60 5.31 -22.79
CA THR A 24 -4.11 4.41 -21.73
C THR A 24 -5.11 3.31 -21.36
N HIS A 25 -6.23 3.18 -22.09
CA HIS A 25 -7.31 2.25 -21.76
C HIS A 25 -7.44 1.12 -22.79
N ASP A 26 -7.82 -0.05 -22.28
CA ASP A 26 -8.33 -1.27 -22.94
C ASP A 26 -7.39 -2.38 -23.39
N ARG A 27 -7.03 -3.23 -22.41
CA ARG A 27 -7.35 -4.66 -22.30
C ARG A 27 -7.01 -5.15 -20.88
N PRO A 28 -7.42 -6.36 -20.42
CA PRO A 28 -6.95 -6.97 -19.16
C PRO A 28 -5.44 -7.34 -19.18
N ILE A 29 -4.72 -6.77 -20.14
CA ILE A 29 -3.29 -6.71 -20.23
C ILE A 29 -2.96 -5.30 -19.73
N PRO A 30 -2.30 -5.15 -18.58
CA PRO A 30 -1.88 -3.83 -18.18
C PRO A 30 -0.73 -3.42 -19.14
N LEU A 31 -1.11 -2.76 -20.23
CA LEU A 31 -0.19 -2.32 -21.25
C LEU A 31 0.50 -1.06 -20.72
N PRO A 32 1.83 -0.99 -20.76
CA PRO A 32 2.52 0.26 -20.54
C PRO A 32 2.29 1.14 -21.79
N LEU A 33 1.24 1.95 -21.84
CA LEU A 33 1.13 3.01 -22.86
C LEU A 33 1.55 4.31 -22.22
N SER A 34 2.63 4.91 -22.72
CA SER A 34 3.17 6.16 -22.15
C SER A 34 2.49 7.28 -22.86
N THR A 35 2.04 8.28 -22.12
CA THR A 35 1.61 9.53 -22.74
C THR A 35 2.80 10.33 -23.29
N GLY A 36 4.04 9.92 -22.99
CA GLY A 36 5.25 10.70 -23.24
C GLY A 36 5.40 11.89 -22.29
N SER A 37 4.38 12.19 -21.48
CA SER A 37 4.39 13.27 -20.50
C SER A 37 4.57 12.72 -19.09
N PRO A 38 5.59 13.20 -18.35
CA PRO A 38 5.79 12.80 -16.96
C PRO A 38 4.65 13.26 -16.04
N LEU A 39 3.98 14.38 -16.36
CA LEU A 39 2.84 14.86 -15.59
C LEU A 39 1.65 13.90 -15.64
N TYR A 40 1.31 13.42 -16.83
CA TYR A 40 0.16 12.54 -17.02
C TYR A 40 0.48 11.12 -16.57
N ASP A 41 1.65 10.58 -16.89
CA ASP A 41 2.02 9.21 -16.48
C ASP A 41 2.15 9.10 -14.95
N ALA A 42 2.67 10.13 -14.25
CA ALA A 42 2.75 10.13 -12.78
C ALA A 42 1.38 10.33 -12.09
N ALA A 43 0.41 10.97 -12.77
CA ALA A 43 -0.93 11.23 -12.22
C ALA A 43 -1.96 10.13 -12.55
N LEU A 44 -1.70 9.32 -13.58
CA LEU A 44 -2.63 8.31 -14.13
C LEU A 44 -2.21 6.86 -13.87
N THR A 45 -0.96 6.61 -13.45
CA THR A 45 -0.55 5.24 -13.12
C THR A 45 -1.14 4.82 -11.78
N ASP A 46 -2.11 3.90 -11.81
CA ASP A 46 -2.30 2.97 -10.71
C ASP A 46 -1.03 2.13 -10.61
N LYS A 47 -0.53 1.99 -9.37
CA LYS A 47 0.67 1.25 -8.92
C LYS A 47 1.46 0.53 -10.03
N LEU A 48 2.78 0.73 -10.10
CA LEU A 48 3.69 -0.12 -10.88
C LEU A 48 3.57 -1.58 -10.38
N VAL A 49 2.60 -2.31 -10.90
CA VAL A 49 2.39 -3.75 -10.69
C VAL A 49 2.93 -4.40 -11.95
N ALA A 50 3.67 -5.50 -11.79
CA ALA A 50 4.06 -6.35 -12.91
C ALA A 50 2.83 -6.60 -13.79
N THR A 51 2.97 -6.33 -15.07
CA THR A 51 1.89 -6.58 -16.02
C THR A 51 2.18 -7.87 -16.76
N THR A 52 1.19 -8.38 -17.46
CA THR A 52 1.41 -9.54 -18.33
C THR A 52 2.35 -9.24 -19.51
N THR A 53 2.73 -7.96 -19.72
CA THR A 53 3.59 -7.52 -20.84
C THR A 53 4.90 -6.84 -20.42
N LEU A 54 4.97 -6.25 -19.23
CA LEU A 54 6.22 -5.76 -18.66
C LEU A 54 6.46 -6.32 -17.28
N THR A 55 7.69 -6.76 -17.11
CA THR A 55 8.27 -7.02 -15.81
C THR A 55 8.39 -5.71 -15.03
N GLU A 56 8.28 -5.78 -13.70
CA GLU A 56 8.51 -4.65 -12.79
C GLU A 56 9.82 -3.84 -13.07
N PRO A 57 10.96 -4.45 -13.49
CA PRO A 57 12.13 -3.68 -13.90
C PRO A 57 11.92 -2.81 -15.15
N GLU A 58 11.17 -3.29 -16.14
CA GLU A 58 10.87 -2.50 -17.34
C GLU A 58 9.96 -1.31 -16.99
N HIS A 59 9.04 -1.52 -16.04
CA HIS A 59 8.24 -0.44 -15.44
C HIS A 59 9.08 0.66 -14.79
N LEU A 60 10.08 0.29 -13.99
CA LEU A 60 11.00 1.28 -13.40
C LEU A 60 11.89 1.95 -14.45
N SER A 61 12.41 1.20 -15.43
CA SER A 61 13.22 1.75 -16.52
C SER A 61 12.48 2.85 -17.27
N ARG A 62 11.18 2.61 -17.51
CA ARG A 62 10.33 3.57 -18.17
C ARG A 62 9.97 4.76 -17.27
N GLY A 63 9.56 4.51 -16.03
CA GLY A 63 9.32 5.59 -15.07
C GLY A 63 10.54 6.51 -14.93
N TRP A 64 11.73 5.93 -14.93
CA TRP A 64 12.99 6.68 -14.90
C TRP A 64 13.21 7.52 -16.16
N HIS A 65 12.96 6.96 -17.36
CA HIS A 65 13.06 7.71 -18.61
C HIS A 65 12.13 8.94 -18.61
N LEU A 66 10.90 8.78 -18.13
CA LEU A 66 9.93 9.86 -18.04
C LEU A 66 10.34 10.93 -17.04
N VAL A 67 10.78 10.50 -15.84
CA VAL A 67 11.25 11.43 -14.81
C VAL A 67 12.45 12.24 -15.30
N ARG A 68 13.40 11.62 -16.03
CA ARG A 68 14.53 12.35 -16.62
C ARG A 68 14.14 13.31 -17.74
N GLY A 69 13.03 13.03 -18.42
CA GLY A 69 12.46 13.92 -19.44
C GLY A 69 11.63 15.07 -18.86
N ALA A 70 11.35 15.07 -17.55
CA ALA A 70 10.53 16.10 -16.92
C ALA A 70 11.28 17.43 -16.82
N SER A 71 10.71 18.48 -17.39
CA SER A 71 11.19 19.85 -17.22
C SER A 71 11.07 20.31 -15.76
N ARG A 72 11.84 21.33 -15.38
CA ARG A 72 11.81 21.92 -14.03
C ARG A 72 10.40 22.31 -13.59
N THR A 73 9.63 22.96 -14.47
CA THR A 73 8.25 23.36 -14.21
C THR A 73 7.35 22.17 -13.92
N GLU A 74 7.52 21.07 -14.65
CA GLU A 74 6.75 19.84 -14.42
C GLU A 74 7.14 19.19 -13.08
N GLN A 75 8.42 19.18 -12.73
CA GLN A 75 8.89 18.68 -11.44
C GLN A 75 8.32 19.50 -10.28
N GLU A 76 8.26 20.83 -10.38
CA GLU A 76 7.65 21.71 -9.38
C GLU A 76 6.13 21.50 -9.25
N VAL A 77 5.44 21.20 -10.35
CA VAL A 77 4.03 20.78 -10.33
C VAL A 77 3.89 19.45 -9.58
N LEU A 78 4.71 18.45 -9.90
CA LEU A 78 4.68 17.14 -9.25
C LEU A 78 5.02 17.22 -7.76
N ALA A 79 5.97 18.08 -7.37
CA ALA A 79 6.39 18.28 -5.99
C ALA A 79 5.25 18.78 -5.11
N ARG A 80 4.41 19.70 -5.62
CA ARG A 80 3.21 20.17 -4.93
C ARG A 80 2.19 19.05 -4.66
N HIS A 81 2.22 18.01 -5.48
CA HIS A 81 1.34 16.84 -5.39
C HIS A 81 2.04 15.59 -4.83
N ALA A 82 3.27 15.72 -4.31
CA ALA A 82 4.13 14.59 -3.99
C ALA A 82 3.49 13.53 -3.07
N ARG A 83 2.60 13.92 -2.16
CA ARG A 83 1.89 12.99 -1.26
C ARG A 83 0.98 12.01 -2.02
N HIS A 84 0.39 12.46 -3.13
CA HIS A 84 -0.59 11.72 -3.92
C HIS A 84 0.03 10.88 -5.02
N LEU A 85 1.33 11.02 -5.28
CA LEU A 85 2.05 10.19 -6.25
C LEU A 85 2.26 8.77 -5.73
N LEU A 86 2.62 7.85 -6.62
CA LEU A 86 3.11 6.53 -6.25
C LEU A 86 4.50 6.61 -5.59
N ASN A 87 4.79 5.72 -4.64
CA ASN A 87 6.09 5.74 -3.94
C ASN A 87 7.28 5.55 -4.90
N ASP A 88 7.15 4.72 -5.94
CA ASP A 88 8.22 4.54 -6.93
C ASP A 88 8.51 5.85 -7.68
N TYR A 89 7.47 6.56 -8.12
CA TYR A 89 7.63 7.87 -8.77
C TYR A 89 8.21 8.92 -7.82
N LYS A 90 7.78 8.95 -6.55
CA LYS A 90 8.39 9.83 -5.55
C LYS A 90 9.89 9.55 -5.40
N LEU A 91 10.28 8.28 -5.35
CA LEU A 91 11.69 7.90 -5.24
C LEU A 91 12.47 8.31 -6.50
N LEU A 92 11.95 7.99 -7.70
CA LEU A 92 12.60 8.35 -8.96
C LEU A 92 12.72 9.87 -9.11
N LEU A 93 11.69 10.64 -8.79
CA LEU A 93 11.72 12.10 -8.80
C LEU A 93 12.71 12.66 -7.77
N ALA A 94 12.80 12.05 -6.58
CA ALA A 94 13.81 12.42 -5.59
C ALA A 94 15.24 12.15 -6.08
N LEU A 95 15.46 11.00 -6.74
CA LEU A 95 16.75 10.62 -7.33
C LEU A 95 17.15 11.53 -8.48
N HIS A 96 16.21 11.88 -9.35
CA HIS A 96 16.48 12.79 -10.46
C HIS A 96 16.72 14.22 -9.97
N SER A 97 15.91 14.71 -9.02
CA SER A 97 16.16 16.01 -8.37
C SER A 97 17.54 16.05 -7.73
N TRP A 98 17.97 14.93 -7.14
CA TRP A 98 19.30 14.79 -6.56
C TRP A 98 20.42 14.84 -7.61
N GLU A 99 20.25 14.14 -8.74
CA GLU A 99 21.16 14.17 -9.90
C GLU A 99 21.33 15.59 -10.44
N GLN A 100 20.26 16.38 -10.47
CA GLN A 100 20.28 17.80 -10.89
C GLN A 100 20.75 18.77 -9.79
N GLY A 101 21.00 18.28 -8.58
CA GLY A 101 21.42 19.07 -7.44
C GLY A 101 20.32 19.93 -6.79
N GLU A 102 19.06 19.68 -7.10
CA GLU A 102 17.87 20.38 -6.60
C GLU A 102 17.41 19.83 -5.24
N GLU A 103 18.18 20.14 -4.19
CA GLU A 103 17.96 19.53 -2.86
C GLU A 103 16.57 19.83 -2.26
N GLY A 104 15.98 20.97 -2.58
CA GLY A 104 14.63 21.35 -2.12
C GLY A 104 13.55 20.39 -2.66
N LEU A 105 13.64 20.06 -3.95
CA LEU A 105 12.75 19.08 -4.59
C LEU A 105 13.02 17.67 -4.07
N THR A 106 14.29 17.29 -3.90
CA THR A 106 14.66 16.01 -3.27
C THR A 106 14.00 15.87 -1.90
N ARG A 107 14.11 16.88 -1.03
CA ARG A 107 13.49 16.88 0.32
C ARG A 107 11.97 16.78 0.25
N THR A 108 11.33 17.45 -0.73
CA THR A 108 9.86 17.41 -0.87
C THR A 108 9.37 16.01 -1.25
N PHE A 109 9.98 15.39 -2.27
CA PHE A 109 9.60 14.04 -2.69
C PHE A 109 9.95 12.98 -1.63
N LEU A 110 11.12 13.10 -1.00
CA LEU A 110 11.53 12.22 0.08
C LEU A 110 10.62 12.36 1.32
N GLY A 111 10.23 13.59 1.65
CA GLY A 111 9.30 13.90 2.73
C GLY A 111 7.87 13.38 2.49
N ALA A 112 7.52 13.00 1.26
CA ALA A 112 6.26 12.36 0.90
C ALA A 112 6.31 10.83 0.89
N LEU A 113 7.51 10.24 1.05
CA LEU A 113 7.70 8.79 1.09
C LEU A 113 7.48 8.21 2.51
N PRO A 114 7.15 6.91 2.64
CA PRO A 114 7.19 6.20 3.92
C PRO A 114 8.63 6.10 4.48
N TRP A 115 8.78 6.03 5.80
CA TRP A 115 10.10 6.05 6.47
C TRP A 115 11.12 5.04 5.94
N GLY A 116 10.71 3.80 5.65
CA GLY A 116 11.62 2.79 5.11
C GLY A 116 12.29 3.21 3.79
N TRP A 117 11.55 3.91 2.93
CA TRP A 117 12.08 4.46 1.68
C TRP A 117 13.02 5.64 1.93
N ARG A 118 12.71 6.47 2.93
CA ARG A 118 13.58 7.60 3.31
C ARG A 118 14.95 7.13 3.80
N PHE A 119 14.96 6.16 4.71
CA PHE A 119 16.21 5.59 5.22
C PHE A 119 17.01 4.89 4.13
N ALA A 120 16.35 4.32 3.13
CA ALA A 120 17.00 3.61 2.05
C ALA A 120 17.45 4.51 0.88
N PHE A 121 17.08 5.79 0.88
CA PHE A 121 17.43 6.73 -0.18
C PHE A 121 18.95 6.81 -0.45
N PRO A 122 19.84 6.85 0.57
CA PRO A 122 21.28 6.82 0.32
C PRO A 122 21.73 5.55 -0.43
N THR A 123 21.13 4.41 -0.08
CA THR A 123 21.38 3.15 -0.78
C THR A 123 20.91 3.22 -2.22
N ALA A 124 19.77 3.86 -2.51
CA ALA A 124 19.27 4.04 -3.88
C ALA A 124 20.13 5.00 -4.72
N VAL A 125 20.77 6.00 -4.09
CA VAL A 125 21.70 6.94 -4.75
C VAL A 125 23.04 6.26 -5.07
N ILE A 126 23.63 5.58 -4.08
CA ILE A 126 25.01 5.06 -4.17
C ILE A 126 25.06 3.69 -4.86
N LYS A 127 24.13 2.80 -4.52
CA LYS A 127 24.00 1.50 -5.18
C LYS A 127 22.87 1.62 -6.20
N PRO A 128 23.02 1.02 -7.40
CA PRO A 128 21.85 0.67 -8.20
C PRO A 128 20.84 0.02 -7.27
N ALA A 129 19.57 0.42 -7.28
CA ALA A 129 18.55 0.11 -6.26
C ALA A 129 18.18 -1.39 -6.08
N ALA A 130 19.12 -2.30 -6.31
CA ALA A 130 19.08 -3.74 -6.26
C ALA A 130 18.69 -4.36 -4.90
N HIS A 131 18.55 -3.60 -3.82
CA HIS A 131 18.07 -4.11 -2.53
C HIS A 131 16.69 -3.61 -2.11
N LEU A 132 16.23 -2.48 -2.66
CA LEU A 132 14.89 -1.94 -2.34
C LEU A 132 13.77 -2.58 -3.16
N PHE A 133 14.14 -3.16 -4.30
CA PHE A 133 13.23 -3.82 -5.23
C PHE A 133 13.57 -5.31 -5.27
N THR A 134 12.77 -6.12 -4.59
CA THR A 134 12.93 -7.57 -4.54
C THR A 134 12.69 -8.18 -5.93
N GLY A 135 13.73 -8.76 -6.56
CA GLY A 135 13.57 -9.78 -7.62
C GLY A 135 14.16 -9.50 -9.01
N TRP A 136 14.65 -8.30 -9.34
CA TRP A 136 14.83 -7.88 -10.76
C TRP A 136 16.26 -7.90 -11.29
N ARG A 137 17.13 -8.63 -10.60
CA ARG A 137 18.58 -8.37 -10.46
C ARG A 137 19.50 -8.70 -11.65
N ARG A 138 19.02 -8.93 -12.87
CA ARG A 138 19.93 -9.33 -13.98
C ARG A 138 19.86 -8.51 -15.26
N ALA A 139 18.85 -7.67 -15.47
CA ALA A 139 18.62 -7.08 -16.81
C ALA A 139 18.89 -5.58 -16.95
N LEU A 140 19.15 -4.82 -15.87
CA LEU A 140 19.22 -3.36 -15.96
C LEU A 140 20.56 -2.79 -15.49
N ARG A 141 21.24 -2.09 -16.40
CA ARG A 141 22.41 -1.24 -16.11
C ARG A 141 21.96 0.09 -15.52
N PHE A 142 21.33 0.08 -14.35
CA PHE A 142 21.02 1.31 -13.62
C PHE A 142 22.29 1.83 -12.94
N ARG A 143 22.90 2.90 -13.46
CA ARG A 143 23.80 3.76 -12.68
C ARG A 143 23.05 5.08 -12.52
N LEU A 144 22.42 5.28 -11.36
CA LEU A 144 21.46 6.38 -11.16
C LEU A 144 22.14 7.75 -11.00
N VAL A 145 23.39 7.81 -10.52
CA VAL A 145 24.14 9.06 -10.36
C VAL A 145 25.62 8.77 -10.62
N GLU A 146 26.26 9.58 -11.46
CA GLU A 146 27.69 9.40 -11.82
C GLU A 146 28.63 9.73 -10.67
N GLU A 147 28.30 10.73 -9.84
CA GLU A 147 29.02 11.08 -8.61
C GLU A 147 28.03 11.44 -7.48
N PRO A 148 27.89 10.60 -6.44
CA PRO A 148 27.07 10.96 -5.29
C PRO A 148 27.71 12.17 -4.59
N ARG A 149 26.95 13.25 -4.37
CA ARG A 149 27.32 14.37 -3.50
C ARG A 149 27.37 13.90 -2.02
N PHE A 150 28.37 13.09 -1.67
CA PHE A 150 28.43 12.34 -0.41
C PHE A 150 28.19 13.19 0.84
N PRO A 151 28.82 14.37 1.02
CA PRO A 151 28.56 15.21 2.21
C PRO A 151 27.11 15.67 2.32
N ALA A 152 26.49 16.09 1.22
CA ALA A 152 25.08 16.48 1.22
C ALA A 152 24.16 15.28 1.49
N LEU A 153 24.55 14.07 1.07
CA LEU A 153 23.77 12.87 1.28
C LEU A 153 23.83 12.40 2.75
N GLN A 154 25.00 12.58 3.38
CA GLN A 154 25.18 12.41 4.82
C GLN A 154 24.30 13.40 5.60
N GLU A 155 24.24 14.68 5.18
CA GLU A 155 23.39 15.67 5.83
C GLU A 155 21.90 15.34 5.67
N LEU A 156 21.46 14.97 4.47
CA LEU A 156 20.08 14.53 4.25
C LEU A 156 19.72 13.30 5.09
N PHE A 157 20.66 12.36 5.25
CA PHE A 157 20.47 11.19 6.11
C PHE A 157 20.40 11.57 7.59
N ARG A 158 21.23 12.51 8.05
CA ARG A 158 21.19 13.11 9.39
C ARG A 158 19.84 13.77 9.67
N GLU A 159 19.37 14.63 8.76
CA GLU A 159 18.05 15.27 8.84
C GLU A 159 16.93 14.22 8.94
N THR A 160 17.01 13.17 8.12
CA THR A 160 16.04 12.06 8.10
C THR A 160 16.04 11.30 9.42
N LEU A 161 17.23 11.00 9.98
CA LEU A 161 17.35 10.36 11.28
C LEU A 161 16.78 11.24 12.39
N ALA A 162 17.07 12.54 12.39
CA ALA A 162 16.60 13.49 13.41
C ALA A 162 15.07 13.56 13.47
N GLN A 163 14.40 13.55 12.32
CA GLN A 163 12.93 13.64 12.22
C GLN A 163 12.22 12.30 12.48
N ALA A 164 12.93 11.18 12.44
CA ALA A 164 12.31 9.86 12.53
C ALA A 164 11.75 9.55 13.93
N PRO A 165 10.52 9.02 14.05
CA PRO A 165 10.04 8.50 15.31
C PRO A 165 10.81 7.23 15.69
N GLY A 166 11.01 6.98 16.99
CA GLY A 166 11.76 5.80 17.48
C GLY A 166 11.19 4.47 16.98
N VAL A 167 9.87 4.38 16.83
CA VAL A 167 9.14 3.25 16.21
C VAL A 167 9.66 2.95 14.79
N ALA A 168 9.90 3.97 13.98
CA ALA A 168 10.39 3.82 12.61
C ALA A 168 11.86 3.36 12.60
N ILE A 169 12.70 3.93 13.45
CA ILE A 169 14.09 3.50 13.61
C ILE A 169 14.16 2.02 14.00
N LEU A 170 13.37 1.60 14.99
CA LEU A 170 13.36 0.23 15.46
C LEU A 170 12.88 -0.75 14.37
N LYS A 171 11.81 -0.38 13.63
CA LYS A 171 11.26 -1.17 12.51
C LYS A 171 12.23 -1.29 11.33
N TYR A 172 12.97 -0.23 11.00
CA TYR A 172 13.83 -0.14 9.82
C TYR A 172 15.33 -0.13 10.16
N ARG A 173 15.72 -0.67 11.32
CA ARG A 173 17.11 -0.64 11.82
C ARG A 173 18.14 -1.18 10.82
N ARG A 174 17.80 -2.23 10.09
CA ARG A 174 18.70 -2.83 9.09
C ARG A 174 18.93 -1.89 7.90
N THR A 175 17.89 -1.21 7.46
CA THR A 175 17.98 -0.20 6.40
C THR A 175 18.84 0.99 6.86
N VAL A 176 18.67 1.44 8.10
CA VAL A 176 19.52 2.48 8.71
C VAL A 176 20.98 2.02 8.77
N GLN A 177 21.23 0.78 9.20
CA GLN A 177 22.58 0.19 9.27
C GLN A 177 23.25 0.16 7.89
N GLU A 178 22.53 -0.31 6.86
CA GLU A 178 23.02 -0.40 5.49
C GLU A 178 23.34 0.99 4.91
N ALA A 179 22.45 1.98 5.09
CA ALA A 179 22.66 3.34 4.63
C ALA A 179 23.83 4.03 5.36
N ALA A 180 23.91 3.90 6.68
CA ALA A 180 24.99 4.48 7.48
C ALA A 180 26.36 3.91 7.11
N ALA A 181 26.44 2.59 6.90
CA ALA A 181 27.67 1.93 6.45
C ALA A 181 28.10 2.42 5.06
N LEU A 182 27.16 2.60 4.13
CA LEU A 182 27.44 3.12 2.79
C LEU A 182 27.93 4.57 2.79
N LEU A 183 27.41 5.35 3.72
CA LEU A 183 27.76 6.76 3.85
C LEU A 183 29.02 7.00 4.69
N HIS A 184 29.63 5.98 5.28
CA HIS A 184 30.64 6.15 6.33
C HIS A 184 30.18 7.15 7.41
N PHE A 185 28.88 7.08 7.75
CA PHE A 185 28.21 8.08 8.55
C PHE A 185 28.73 8.05 10.00
N ARG A 186 29.07 9.22 10.54
CA ARG A 186 29.46 9.38 11.95
C ARG A 186 28.26 9.81 12.78
N PHE A 187 28.00 9.06 13.84
CA PHE A 187 26.92 9.33 14.78
C PHE A 187 27.46 10.21 15.92
N GLU A 188 27.17 11.50 15.87
CA GLU A 188 27.80 12.51 16.74
C GLU A 188 26.83 13.09 17.77
N GLY A 189 25.52 13.07 17.50
CA GLY A 189 24.50 13.44 18.49
C GLY A 189 24.24 12.35 19.54
N GLU A 190 23.73 12.71 20.72
CA GLU A 190 23.34 11.74 21.76
C GLU A 190 22.31 10.72 21.23
N ARG A 191 21.25 11.24 20.59
CA ARG A 191 20.23 10.42 19.93
C ARG A 191 20.82 9.55 18.81
N GLU A 192 21.75 10.08 18.04
CA GLU A 192 22.42 9.34 16.95
C GLU A 192 23.30 8.21 17.48
N ARG A 193 24.11 8.46 18.52
CA ARG A 193 24.94 7.43 19.16
C ARG A 193 24.11 6.30 19.72
N ALA A 194 22.93 6.61 20.25
CA ALA A 194 21.99 5.61 20.71
C ALA A 194 21.40 4.80 19.52
N ILE A 195 21.08 5.44 18.39
CA ILE A 195 20.71 4.72 17.16
C ILE A 195 21.87 3.83 16.67
N HIS A 196 23.11 4.31 16.71
CA HIS A 196 24.30 3.52 16.38
C HIS A 196 24.41 2.28 17.28
N SER A 197 24.32 2.47 18.59
CA SER A 197 24.34 1.38 19.56
C SER A 197 23.28 0.34 19.23
N LEU A 198 22.03 0.75 18.96
CA LEU A 198 20.96 -0.16 18.51
C LEU A 198 21.33 -0.92 17.22
N CYS A 199 21.82 -0.22 16.19
CA CYS A 199 21.99 -0.79 14.84
C CYS A 199 23.25 -1.66 14.70
N PHE A 200 24.30 -1.37 15.45
CA PHE A 200 25.63 -1.97 15.27
C PHE A 200 26.13 -2.73 16.51
N GLU A 201 25.73 -2.33 17.70
CA GLU A 201 26.21 -2.89 18.98
C GLU A 201 25.14 -3.68 19.72
N ASN A 202 23.99 -3.91 19.09
CA ASN A 202 22.81 -4.50 19.72
C ASN A 202 22.38 -3.76 21.01
N GLY A 203 22.55 -2.44 21.07
CA GLY A 203 22.08 -1.61 22.18
C GLY A 203 22.81 -1.81 23.51
N ARG A 204 23.99 -2.45 23.53
CA ARG A 204 24.73 -2.78 24.78
C ARG A 204 25.10 -1.55 25.64
N ASN A 205 25.24 -0.38 25.01
CA ASN A 205 25.64 0.87 25.67
C ASN A 205 24.53 1.94 25.65
N LEU A 206 23.29 1.53 25.40
CA LEU A 206 22.17 2.48 25.32
C LEU A 206 21.63 2.75 26.72
N ASP A 207 21.58 4.02 27.13
CA ASP A 207 20.74 4.39 28.28
C ASP A 207 19.28 4.19 27.88
N ALA A 208 18.59 3.33 28.63
CA ALA A 208 17.25 2.85 28.28
C ALA A 208 16.17 3.94 28.38
N ALA A 209 16.50 5.11 28.96
CA ALA A 209 15.59 6.23 29.12
C ALA A 209 15.53 7.20 27.91
N THR A 210 16.53 7.18 27.02
CA THR A 210 16.75 8.31 26.09
C THR A 210 15.99 8.20 24.76
N LEU A 211 15.42 7.03 24.41
CA LEU A 211 14.91 6.75 23.05
C LEU A 211 13.77 5.73 23.02
N GLU A 212 12.67 5.98 23.70
CA GLU A 212 11.51 5.07 23.63
C GLU A 212 10.85 5.06 22.22
N PRO A 213 10.36 3.91 21.72
CA PRO A 213 10.25 2.60 22.37
C PRO A 213 11.51 1.69 22.28
N ILE A 214 12.66 2.21 21.85
CA ILE A 214 13.90 1.40 21.71
C ILE A 214 14.37 0.89 23.07
N GLY A 215 14.30 1.74 24.11
CA GLY A 215 14.60 1.34 25.49
C GLY A 215 13.76 0.13 25.93
N THR A 216 12.45 0.19 25.71
CA THR A 216 11.53 -0.93 25.98
C THR A 216 11.93 -2.21 25.24
N TYR A 217 12.29 -2.10 23.96
CA TYR A 217 12.73 -3.26 23.17
C TYR A 217 13.97 -3.94 23.75
N LEU A 218 14.98 -3.17 24.15
CA LEU A 218 16.22 -3.71 24.72
C LEU A 218 15.97 -4.40 26.06
N ARG A 219 15.23 -3.74 26.96
CA ARG A 219 14.85 -4.35 28.26
C ARG A 219 14.07 -5.64 28.06
N ALA A 220 13.13 -5.67 27.11
CA ALA A 220 12.33 -6.87 26.82
C ALA A 220 13.19 -8.01 26.25
N ARG A 221 14.13 -7.70 25.35
CA ARG A 221 15.09 -8.67 24.82
C ARG A 221 15.96 -9.27 25.92
N ASP A 222 16.52 -8.43 26.78
CA ASP A 222 17.43 -8.88 27.82
C ASP A 222 16.67 -9.69 28.89
N ALA A 223 15.43 -9.30 29.22
CA ALA A 223 14.54 -10.09 30.06
C ALA A 223 14.19 -11.45 29.43
N LEU A 224 13.95 -11.50 28.11
CA LEU A 224 13.71 -12.75 27.40
C LEU A 224 14.90 -13.70 27.50
N ALA A 225 16.13 -13.19 27.36
CA ALA A 225 17.35 -13.99 27.40
C ALA A 225 17.63 -14.61 28.79
N HIS A 226 17.32 -13.88 29.87
CA HIS A 226 17.63 -14.32 31.24
C HIS A 226 16.46 -14.98 31.98
N GLY A 227 15.22 -14.63 31.63
CA GLY A 227 14.03 -15.04 32.37
C GLY A 227 12.88 -15.56 31.51
N GLY A 228 13.11 -15.79 30.21
CA GLY A 228 12.14 -16.36 29.29
C GLY A 228 10.94 -15.46 28.98
N ALA A 229 9.89 -16.07 28.39
CA ALA A 229 8.73 -15.35 27.87
C ALA A 229 7.98 -14.55 28.95
N ALA A 230 7.86 -15.10 30.16
CA ALA A 230 7.18 -14.44 31.28
C ALA A 230 7.91 -13.18 31.75
N ALA A 231 9.25 -13.20 31.81
CA ALA A 231 10.03 -12.02 32.16
C ALA A 231 9.94 -10.93 31.09
N MET A 232 10.00 -11.31 29.81
CA MET A 232 9.78 -10.38 28.70
C MET A 232 8.41 -9.71 28.78
N LEU A 233 7.34 -10.49 28.99
CA LEU A 233 5.97 -9.97 29.10
C LEU A 233 5.84 -8.94 30.23
N ARG A 234 6.40 -9.22 31.41
CA ARG A 234 6.38 -8.25 32.53
C ARG A 234 7.00 -6.91 32.15
N VAL A 235 8.14 -6.91 31.46
CA VAL A 235 8.78 -5.67 30.98
C VAL A 235 7.88 -4.94 29.98
N LEU A 236 7.26 -5.69 29.06
CA LEU A 236 6.40 -5.14 28.02
C LEU A 236 5.06 -4.61 28.57
N GLU A 237 4.57 -5.16 29.67
CA GLU A 237 3.36 -4.70 30.37
C GLU A 237 3.62 -3.48 31.25
N GLN A 238 4.80 -3.38 31.84
CA GLN A 238 5.20 -2.23 32.67
C GLN A 238 5.62 -1.01 31.84
N SER A 239 5.91 -1.19 30.55
CA SER A 239 6.31 -0.07 29.70
C SER A 239 5.10 0.72 29.18
N PRO A 240 5.12 2.06 29.25
CA PRO A 240 4.11 2.90 28.59
C PRO A 240 4.28 2.98 27.06
N HIS A 241 5.37 2.41 26.52
CA HIS A 241 5.69 2.50 25.10
C HIS A 241 5.66 1.13 24.42
N GLU A 242 4.70 0.94 23.51
CA GLU A 242 4.60 -0.28 22.72
C GLU A 242 5.73 -0.37 21.67
N ILE A 243 6.33 -1.55 21.53
CA ILE A 243 7.27 -1.82 20.44
C ILE A 243 6.52 -2.23 19.17
N PRO A 244 7.03 -1.93 17.95
CA PRO A 244 6.38 -2.38 16.72
C PRO A 244 6.23 -3.90 16.69
N ILE A 245 5.10 -4.41 16.21
CA ILE A 245 4.85 -5.86 16.08
C ILE A 245 5.96 -6.61 15.34
N THR A 246 6.56 -6.00 14.31
CA THR A 246 7.70 -6.60 13.58
C THR A 246 8.89 -6.87 14.49
N SER A 247 9.15 -5.98 15.44
CA SER A 247 10.23 -6.12 16.43
C SER A 247 9.87 -7.14 17.50
N PHE A 248 8.61 -7.14 17.96
CA PHE A 248 8.10 -8.17 18.87
C PHE A 248 8.19 -9.58 18.27
N MET A 249 7.72 -9.76 17.04
CA MET A 249 7.84 -11.04 16.32
C MET A 249 9.30 -11.47 16.13
N GLY A 250 10.22 -10.52 15.97
CA GLY A 250 11.66 -10.78 15.95
C GLY A 250 12.19 -11.32 17.28
N LEU A 251 11.72 -10.80 18.42
CA LEU A 251 12.05 -11.34 19.74
C LEU A 251 11.56 -12.78 19.89
N LEU A 252 10.30 -13.04 19.50
CA LEU A 252 9.73 -14.39 19.56
C LEU A 252 10.52 -15.37 18.68
N GLY A 253 10.82 -14.99 17.44
CA GLY A 253 11.56 -15.81 16.49
C GLY A 253 12.95 -16.20 17.02
N ASN A 254 13.68 -15.25 17.60
CA ASN A 254 15.00 -15.51 18.17
C ASN A 254 14.97 -16.47 19.36
N ALA A 255 13.88 -16.48 20.13
CA ALA A 255 13.68 -17.41 21.24
C ALA A 255 12.95 -18.71 20.84
N GLY A 256 12.68 -18.93 19.55
CA GLY A 256 11.94 -20.10 19.07
C GLY A 256 10.46 -20.13 19.51
N LEU A 257 9.91 -19.01 19.96
CA LEU A 257 8.52 -18.90 20.42
C LEU A 257 7.57 -18.70 19.23
N LYS A 258 6.40 -19.36 19.30
CA LYS A 258 5.34 -19.26 18.29
C LYS A 258 4.03 -18.83 18.91
N LEU A 259 3.32 -17.96 18.19
CA LEU A 259 1.94 -17.55 18.51
C LEU A 259 0.90 -18.59 18.07
N SER A 260 1.24 -19.51 17.16
CA SER A 260 0.33 -20.58 16.70
C SER A 260 0.29 -21.77 17.69
N GLY A 261 -0.77 -22.59 17.61
CA GLY A 261 -0.98 -23.77 18.47
C GLY A 261 -1.99 -23.55 19.62
N GLY A 262 -2.12 -24.52 20.53
CA GLY A 262 -3.07 -24.46 21.66
C GLY A 262 -2.75 -23.35 22.69
N ALA A 263 -3.66 -23.05 23.62
CA ALA A 263 -3.42 -22.05 24.67
C ALA A 263 -2.59 -22.65 25.84
N VAL A 264 -1.27 -22.76 25.67
CA VAL A 264 -0.36 -23.34 26.68
C VAL A 264 0.69 -22.30 27.10
N GLY A 265 1.00 -22.26 28.40
CA GLY A 265 1.99 -21.35 28.97
C GLY A 265 1.64 -19.88 28.73
N GLU A 266 2.63 -19.08 28.34
CA GLU A 266 2.52 -17.64 28.14
C GLU A 266 1.87 -17.25 26.81
N ARG A 267 1.50 -18.23 25.96
CA ARG A 267 1.00 -17.97 24.59
C ARG A 267 -0.23 -17.05 24.55
N PRO A 268 -1.24 -17.16 25.44
CA PRO A 268 -2.36 -16.21 25.47
C PRO A 268 -1.90 -14.77 25.69
N ALA A 269 -1.04 -14.52 26.68
CA ALA A 269 -0.53 -13.18 26.97
C ALA A 269 0.35 -12.63 25.82
N LEU A 270 1.15 -13.50 25.16
CA LEU A 270 1.91 -13.11 23.97
C LEU A 270 0.99 -12.71 22.80
N ARG A 271 -0.15 -13.38 22.64
CA ARG A 271 -1.16 -13.04 21.62
C ARG A 271 -1.85 -11.71 21.94
N ASP A 272 -2.21 -11.48 23.20
CA ASP A 272 -2.77 -10.20 23.66
C ASP A 272 -1.80 -9.05 23.39
N TYR A 273 -0.52 -9.23 23.72
CA TYR A 273 0.51 -8.24 23.40
C TYR A 273 0.65 -8.02 21.89
N ALA A 274 0.62 -9.08 21.08
CA ALA A 274 0.73 -8.99 19.62
C ALA A 274 -0.42 -8.16 19.01
N VAL A 275 -1.66 -8.39 19.46
CA VAL A 275 -2.84 -7.63 19.02
C VAL A 275 -2.71 -6.15 19.43
N ARG A 276 -2.27 -5.92 20.67
CA ARG A 276 -2.09 -4.58 21.23
C ARG A 276 -1.07 -3.76 20.44
N CYS A 277 0.11 -4.30 20.13
CA CYS A 277 1.20 -3.54 19.52
C CYS A 277 1.20 -3.47 17.97
N ALA A 278 0.37 -4.28 17.30
CA ALA A 278 0.28 -4.27 15.83
C ALA A 278 -0.50 -3.05 15.30
N THR A 279 -0.05 -2.46 14.19
CA THR A 279 -0.82 -1.39 13.53
C THR A 279 -2.12 -1.93 12.94
N PRO A 280 -3.14 -1.09 12.68
CA PRO A 280 -4.37 -1.51 12.01
C PRO A 280 -4.14 -2.32 10.73
N VAL A 281 -3.20 -1.87 9.89
CA VAL A 281 -2.86 -2.57 8.65
C VAL A 281 -2.19 -3.92 8.93
N GLU A 282 -1.24 -3.98 9.87
CA GLU A 282 -0.57 -5.24 10.21
C GLU A 282 -1.55 -6.27 10.81
N LEU A 283 -2.53 -5.83 11.60
CA LEU A 283 -3.60 -6.67 12.14
C LEU A 283 -4.45 -7.28 11.02
N LEU A 284 -4.95 -6.44 10.12
CA LEU A 284 -5.78 -6.86 8.99
C LEU A 284 -5.05 -7.85 8.07
N LEU A 285 -3.77 -7.60 7.79
CA LEU A 285 -2.96 -8.47 6.92
C LEU A 285 -2.61 -9.82 7.55
N ARG A 286 -2.72 -9.95 8.87
CA ARG A 286 -2.42 -11.18 9.62
C ARG A 286 -3.66 -11.98 9.99
N LEU A 287 -4.85 -11.60 9.56
CA LEU A 287 -6.08 -12.34 9.88
C LEU A 287 -6.03 -13.81 9.45
N ASN A 288 -5.35 -14.13 8.35
CA ASN A 288 -5.10 -15.51 7.93
C ASN A 288 -4.25 -16.29 8.96
N GLU A 289 -3.23 -15.66 9.54
CA GLU A 289 -2.31 -16.31 10.48
C GLU A 289 -2.86 -16.34 11.91
N TRP A 290 -3.64 -15.33 12.29
CA TRP A 290 -4.03 -15.06 13.68
C TRP A 290 -5.49 -15.44 13.95
N GLY A 291 -6.31 -15.52 12.90
CA GLY A 291 -7.75 -15.66 13.03
C GLY A 291 -8.21 -16.90 13.80
N ASP A 292 -7.45 -18.00 13.77
CA ASP A 292 -7.83 -19.26 14.44
C ASP A 292 -7.88 -19.14 15.96
N TRP A 293 -7.09 -18.23 16.53
CA TRP A 293 -6.96 -18.06 17.97
C TRP A 293 -7.46 -16.72 18.48
N LEU A 294 -7.97 -15.84 17.61
CA LEU A 294 -8.61 -14.60 18.03
C LEU A 294 -9.83 -14.93 18.91
N THR A 295 -9.83 -14.39 20.12
CA THR A 295 -11.01 -14.38 20.99
C THR A 295 -11.99 -13.29 20.55
N GLU A 296 -13.23 -13.35 21.02
CA GLU A 296 -14.22 -12.28 20.79
C GLU A 296 -13.71 -10.93 21.30
N ALA A 297 -13.16 -10.89 22.53
CA ALA A 297 -12.60 -9.67 23.10
C ALA A 297 -11.45 -9.09 22.24
N GLN A 298 -10.56 -9.95 21.73
CA GLN A 298 -9.47 -9.52 20.85
C GLN A 298 -10.00 -9.03 19.49
N ALA A 299 -11.01 -9.70 18.93
CA ALA A 299 -11.65 -9.28 17.68
C ALA A 299 -12.36 -7.92 17.85
N THR A 300 -13.05 -7.70 18.97
CA THR A 300 -13.67 -6.40 19.30
C THR A 300 -12.63 -5.29 19.44
N ALA A 301 -11.54 -5.53 20.19
CA ALA A 301 -10.47 -4.56 20.35
C ALA A 301 -9.78 -4.23 19.01
N LEU A 302 -9.56 -5.25 18.15
CA LEU A 302 -9.06 -5.07 16.79
C LEU A 302 -10.01 -4.21 15.96
N ALA A 303 -11.31 -4.56 15.96
CA ALA A 303 -12.33 -3.83 15.21
C ALA A 303 -12.38 -2.35 15.60
N GLN A 304 -12.40 -2.07 16.91
CA GLN A 304 -12.36 -0.71 17.44
C GLN A 304 -11.09 0.03 17.00
N LYS A 305 -9.91 -0.57 17.21
CA LYS A 305 -8.63 0.03 16.85
C LYS A 305 -8.53 0.38 15.37
N VAL A 306 -9.01 -0.52 14.49
CA VAL A 306 -9.00 -0.28 13.05
C VAL A 306 -10.02 0.81 12.68
N ARG A 307 -11.24 0.76 13.22
CA ARG A 307 -12.25 1.80 12.98
C ARG A 307 -11.77 3.19 13.38
N GLU A 308 -11.25 3.35 14.59
CA GLU A 308 -10.73 4.65 15.07
C GLU A 308 -9.62 5.19 14.16
N ARG A 309 -8.72 4.32 13.69
CA ARG A 309 -7.56 4.77 12.91
C ARG A 309 -7.86 4.98 11.44
N VAL A 310 -8.64 4.10 10.83
CA VAL A 310 -8.96 4.13 9.40
C VAL A 310 -10.15 5.06 9.15
N ILE A 311 -11.27 4.83 9.84
CA ILE A 311 -12.51 5.54 9.59
C ILE A 311 -12.49 6.94 10.18
N GLU A 312 -12.08 7.10 11.44
CA GLU A 312 -12.16 8.39 12.13
C GLU A 312 -10.94 9.28 11.86
N ARG A 313 -9.74 8.69 11.74
CA ARG A 313 -8.49 9.42 11.49
C ARG A 313 -8.01 9.37 10.04
N GLY A 314 -8.72 8.70 9.15
CA GLY A 314 -8.43 8.68 7.71
C GLY A 314 -7.12 7.97 7.35
N MET A 315 -6.72 6.94 8.08
CA MET A 315 -5.54 6.14 7.72
C MET A 315 -5.81 5.31 6.47
N ASP A 316 -5.00 5.51 5.42
CA ASP A 316 -5.08 4.69 4.21
C ASP A 316 -4.72 3.23 4.47
N ILE A 317 -5.50 2.33 3.87
CA ILE A 317 -5.25 0.89 3.89
C ILE A 317 -5.01 0.35 2.48
N PRO A 318 -4.19 -0.70 2.31
CA PRO A 318 -4.05 -1.37 1.03
C PRO A 318 -5.28 -2.25 0.76
N PHE A 319 -6.38 -1.66 0.29
CA PHE A 319 -7.70 -2.28 0.08
C PHE A 319 -7.62 -3.73 -0.44
N PHE A 320 -7.02 -3.95 -1.61
CA PHE A 320 -6.87 -5.28 -2.20
C PHE A 320 -6.19 -6.30 -1.27
N LYS A 321 -5.13 -5.90 -0.56
CA LYS A 321 -4.42 -6.80 0.36
C LYS A 321 -5.27 -7.12 1.59
N VAL A 322 -6.04 -6.14 2.09
CA VAL A 322 -6.96 -6.32 3.21
C VAL A 322 -8.10 -7.26 2.84
N VAL A 323 -8.75 -7.04 1.69
CA VAL A 323 -9.80 -7.93 1.18
C VAL A 323 -9.28 -9.35 1.03
N LYS A 324 -8.14 -9.52 0.36
CA LYS A 324 -7.52 -10.85 0.20
C LYS A 324 -7.15 -11.50 1.53
N ALA A 325 -6.63 -10.74 2.49
CA ALA A 325 -6.31 -11.26 3.82
C ALA A 325 -7.57 -11.69 4.59
N PHE A 326 -8.68 -10.95 4.46
CA PHE A 326 -9.96 -11.31 5.04
C PHE A 326 -10.58 -12.55 4.38
N MET A 327 -10.56 -12.63 3.04
CA MET A 327 -11.05 -13.80 2.29
C MET A 327 -10.32 -15.09 2.68
N ASN A 328 -9.02 -14.98 2.97
CA ASN A 328 -8.19 -16.10 3.41
C ASN A 328 -8.28 -16.36 4.92
N ALA A 329 -8.94 -15.51 5.69
CA ALA A 329 -9.04 -15.69 7.14
C ALA A 329 -9.85 -16.94 7.49
N PRO A 330 -9.59 -17.59 8.64
CA PRO A 330 -10.41 -18.69 9.11
C PRO A 330 -11.89 -18.32 9.26
N PRO A 331 -12.85 -19.24 9.00
CA PRO A 331 -14.29 -18.95 9.04
C PRO A 331 -14.75 -18.30 10.36
N ARG A 332 -14.16 -18.71 11.48
CA ARG A 332 -14.43 -18.10 12.79
C ARG A 332 -14.08 -16.60 12.81
N ALA A 333 -12.88 -16.24 12.36
CA ALA A 333 -12.43 -14.85 12.34
C ALA A 333 -13.27 -13.99 11.40
N LYS A 334 -13.64 -14.55 10.23
CA LYS A 334 -14.55 -13.87 9.29
C LYS A 334 -15.87 -13.52 9.98
N ARG A 335 -16.53 -14.48 10.65
CA ARG A 335 -17.78 -14.23 11.39
C ARG A 335 -17.62 -13.18 12.50
N LEU A 336 -16.53 -13.24 13.26
CA LEU A 336 -16.28 -12.30 14.36
C LEU A 336 -16.04 -10.85 13.88
N LEU A 337 -15.50 -10.67 12.68
CA LEU A 337 -15.05 -9.36 12.20
C LEU A 337 -15.92 -8.78 11.07
N LEU A 338 -16.80 -9.59 10.47
CA LEU A 338 -17.59 -9.18 9.30
C LEU A 338 -18.40 -7.90 9.57
N GLU A 339 -19.35 -7.98 10.50
CA GLU A 339 -20.25 -6.88 10.86
C GLU A 339 -19.53 -5.77 11.65
N PRO A 340 -18.75 -6.04 12.72
CA PRO A 340 -18.20 -4.97 13.54
C PRO A 340 -17.04 -4.20 12.89
N LEU A 341 -16.43 -4.74 11.83
CA LEU A 341 -15.26 -4.16 11.20
C LEU A 341 -15.34 -4.11 9.67
N TYR A 342 -15.49 -5.26 9.02
CA TYR A 342 -15.23 -5.38 7.59
C TYR A 342 -16.26 -4.62 6.75
N ILE A 343 -17.56 -4.81 7.01
CA ILE A 343 -18.64 -4.06 6.36
C ILE A 343 -18.46 -2.53 6.56
N PRO A 344 -18.29 -2.01 7.79
CA PRO A 344 -17.99 -0.59 8.01
C PRO A 344 -16.77 -0.07 7.24
N LEU A 345 -15.71 -0.89 7.14
CA LEU A 345 -14.48 -0.55 6.41
C LEU A 345 -14.75 -0.41 4.91
N LEU A 346 -15.52 -1.34 4.33
CA LEU A 346 -15.90 -1.31 2.93
C LEU A 346 -16.77 -0.08 2.61
N HIS A 347 -17.77 0.21 3.44
CA HIS A 347 -18.61 1.41 3.33
C HIS A 347 -17.78 2.70 3.43
N HIS A 348 -16.85 2.78 4.37
CA HIS A 348 -15.96 3.93 4.50
C HIS A 348 -15.08 4.11 3.26
N PHE A 349 -14.47 3.03 2.78
CA PHE A 349 -13.68 3.04 1.55
C PHE A 349 -14.52 3.51 0.34
N GLY A 350 -15.76 3.04 0.22
CA GLY A 350 -16.69 3.49 -0.83
C GLY A 350 -16.96 4.99 -0.77
N ARG A 351 -17.26 5.53 0.41
CA ARG A 351 -17.45 7.00 0.59
C ARG A 351 -16.19 7.80 0.26
N GLN A 352 -15.02 7.33 0.68
CA GLN A 352 -13.74 7.98 0.35
C GLN A 352 -13.53 8.00 -1.16
N MET A 353 -13.72 6.86 -1.83
CA MET A 353 -13.56 6.77 -3.28
C MET A 353 -14.58 7.63 -4.02
N ALA A 354 -15.85 7.59 -3.63
CA ALA A 354 -16.90 8.45 -4.21
C ALA A 354 -16.55 9.95 -4.08
N GLY A 355 -16.01 10.37 -2.93
CA GLY A 355 -15.54 11.74 -2.73
C GLY A 355 -14.34 12.16 -3.61
N LEU A 356 -13.60 11.19 -4.15
CA LEU A 356 -12.51 11.43 -5.10
C LEU A 356 -13.00 11.48 -6.56
N LEU A 357 -14.22 11.02 -6.84
CA LEU A 357 -14.79 10.97 -8.18
C LEU A 357 -15.43 12.32 -8.58
N PRO A 358 -15.36 12.69 -9.88
CA PRO A 358 -15.86 13.97 -10.34
C PRO A 358 -17.40 14.00 -10.46
N GLY A 359 -18.02 14.91 -9.71
CA GLY A 359 -19.40 15.38 -9.94
C GLY A 359 -20.51 14.42 -9.48
N PRO A 360 -21.77 14.86 -9.53
CA PRO A 360 -22.93 14.07 -9.09
C PRO A 360 -23.40 13.04 -10.15
N ALA A 361 -22.63 12.83 -11.21
CA ALA A 361 -23.03 11.94 -12.30
C ALA A 361 -22.91 10.45 -11.88
N PRO A 362 -23.81 9.58 -12.34
CA PRO A 362 -23.74 8.15 -12.06
C PRO A 362 -22.42 7.57 -12.58
N LEU A 363 -21.74 6.77 -11.76
CA LEU A 363 -20.54 6.05 -12.16
C LEU A 363 -20.93 4.83 -12.98
N SER A 364 -20.31 4.62 -14.14
CA SER A 364 -20.54 3.40 -14.93
C SER A 364 -19.34 2.46 -14.85
N PHE A 365 -19.56 1.23 -14.41
CA PHE A 365 -18.64 0.11 -14.58
C PHE A 365 -18.99 -0.61 -15.87
N VAL A 366 -18.02 -0.86 -16.74
CA VAL A 366 -18.21 -1.66 -17.95
C VAL A 366 -17.25 -2.82 -17.91
N GLN A 367 -17.74 -4.05 -17.86
CA GLN A 367 -16.89 -5.25 -17.84
C GLN A 367 -17.40 -6.32 -18.81
N PRO A 368 -16.53 -7.19 -19.33
CA PRO A 368 -16.97 -8.36 -20.08
C PRO A 368 -17.83 -9.29 -19.23
N GLY A 369 -19.01 -9.67 -19.73
CA GLY A 369 -19.91 -10.61 -19.06
C GLY A 369 -19.33 -12.04 -18.96
N ASN A 370 -18.29 -12.38 -19.70
CA ASN A 370 -17.63 -13.68 -19.58
C ASN A 370 -16.45 -13.70 -18.58
N ILE A 371 -16.16 -12.59 -17.88
CA ILE A 371 -15.07 -12.50 -16.91
C ILE A 371 -15.64 -12.18 -15.53
N ILE A 372 -15.58 -13.15 -14.61
CA ILE A 372 -15.92 -12.92 -13.21
C ILE A 372 -14.68 -12.51 -12.44
N HIS A 373 -14.52 -11.21 -12.24
CA HIS A 373 -13.49 -10.70 -11.35
C HIS A 373 -14.10 -10.29 -10.01
N VAL A 374 -13.97 -11.16 -9.00
CA VAL A 374 -14.50 -10.97 -7.63
C VAL A 374 -14.23 -9.57 -7.07
N MET A 375 -13.02 -9.05 -7.27
CA MET A 375 -12.67 -7.71 -6.77
C MET A 375 -13.38 -6.59 -7.51
N SER A 376 -13.70 -6.75 -8.80
CA SER A 376 -14.44 -5.76 -9.59
C SER A 376 -15.89 -5.69 -9.13
N PHE A 377 -16.53 -6.85 -8.91
CA PHE A 377 -17.88 -6.90 -8.34
C PHE A 377 -17.94 -6.36 -6.91
N LEU A 378 -16.93 -6.66 -6.08
CA LEU A 378 -16.84 -6.07 -4.74
C LEU A 378 -16.68 -4.54 -4.82
N LEU A 379 -15.81 -4.04 -5.69
CA LEU A 379 -15.61 -2.60 -5.86
C LEU A 379 -16.88 -1.92 -6.38
N TYR A 380 -17.60 -2.56 -7.29
CA TYR A 380 -18.92 -2.12 -7.74
C TYR A 380 -19.90 -2.02 -6.57
N ALA A 381 -20.09 -3.09 -5.80
CA ALA A 381 -20.99 -3.07 -4.64
C ALA A 381 -20.60 -1.99 -3.63
N VAL A 382 -19.29 -1.79 -3.42
CA VAL A 382 -18.76 -0.75 -2.54
C VAL A 382 -19.11 0.66 -3.04
N LEU A 383 -18.91 0.96 -4.33
CA LEU A 383 -19.23 2.29 -4.88
C LEU A 383 -20.73 2.51 -5.00
N SER A 384 -21.50 1.50 -5.39
CA SER A 384 -22.96 1.51 -5.41
C SER A 384 -23.58 1.81 -4.04
N SER A 385 -22.90 1.45 -2.95
CA SER A 385 -23.34 1.81 -1.59
C SER A 385 -23.14 3.28 -1.22
N ALA A 386 -22.31 4.02 -1.98
CA ALA A 386 -21.89 5.38 -1.66
C ALA A 386 -22.34 6.43 -2.70
N MET A 387 -22.59 6.03 -3.94
CA MET A 387 -23.07 6.91 -5.01
C MET A 387 -23.85 6.12 -6.06
N GLU A 388 -24.66 6.81 -6.88
CA GLU A 388 -25.33 6.17 -8.01
C GLU A 388 -24.28 5.54 -8.93
N THR A 389 -24.37 4.23 -9.09
CA THR A 389 -23.41 3.44 -9.85
C THR A 389 -24.19 2.42 -10.68
N ARG A 390 -23.75 2.20 -11.92
CA ARG A 390 -24.33 1.27 -12.88
C ARG A 390 -23.28 0.27 -13.30
N MET A 391 -23.64 -0.99 -13.39
CA MET A 391 -22.77 -2.03 -13.93
C MET A 391 -23.30 -2.47 -15.27
N ILE A 392 -22.43 -2.43 -16.27
CA ILE A 392 -22.73 -2.71 -17.67
C ILE A 392 -21.91 -3.94 -18.06
N LEU A 393 -22.59 -5.06 -18.29
CA LEU A 393 -21.96 -6.28 -18.77
C LEU A 393 -21.99 -6.34 -20.30
N LEU A 394 -20.82 -6.56 -20.89
CA LEU A 394 -20.68 -6.73 -22.33
C LEU A 394 -20.70 -8.22 -22.69
N TYR A 395 -21.72 -8.64 -23.45
CA TYR A 395 -21.83 -9.99 -23.99
C TYR A 395 -21.52 -10.02 -25.49
N HIS A 396 -21.48 -11.23 -26.05
CA HIS A 396 -21.33 -11.43 -27.50
C HIS A 396 -22.47 -10.74 -28.27
N ASP A 397 -23.72 -10.92 -27.85
CA ASP A 397 -24.92 -10.46 -28.58
C ASP A 397 -25.55 -9.17 -28.00
N GLY A 398 -24.84 -8.44 -27.14
CA GLY A 398 -25.38 -7.20 -26.59
C GLY A 398 -24.82 -6.79 -25.24
N VAL A 399 -25.59 -5.96 -24.55
CA VAL A 399 -25.22 -5.35 -23.28
C VAL A 399 -26.36 -5.52 -22.29
N GLU A 400 -26.02 -5.84 -21.05
CA GLU A 400 -26.95 -5.88 -19.92
C GLU A 400 -26.51 -4.87 -18.87
N GLU A 401 -27.48 -4.15 -18.30
CA GLU A 401 -27.26 -3.32 -17.13
C GLU A 401 -27.71 -4.08 -15.89
N LEU A 402 -26.80 -4.24 -14.93
CA LEU A 402 -27.07 -4.93 -13.69
C LEU A 402 -27.57 -3.95 -12.62
N PRO A 403 -28.53 -4.38 -11.78
CA PRO A 403 -28.92 -3.59 -10.62
C PRO A 403 -27.75 -3.45 -9.63
N PRO A 404 -27.80 -2.43 -8.74
CA PRO A 404 -26.88 -2.32 -7.62
C PRO A 404 -26.88 -3.60 -6.76
N LEU A 405 -25.70 -4.18 -6.54
CA LEU A 405 -25.55 -5.26 -5.57
C LEU A 405 -25.49 -4.67 -4.14
N PRO A 406 -26.30 -5.16 -3.18
CA PRO A 406 -26.20 -4.73 -1.79
C PRO A 406 -24.84 -5.10 -1.20
N LEU A 407 -24.05 -4.11 -0.79
CA LEU A 407 -22.70 -4.33 -0.25
C LEU A 407 -22.67 -5.31 0.92
N ASP A 408 -23.65 -5.21 1.83
CA ASP A 408 -23.71 -6.04 3.03
C ASP A 408 -23.98 -7.52 2.68
N GLU A 409 -24.76 -7.78 1.63
CA GLU A 409 -25.03 -9.12 1.12
C GLU A 409 -23.78 -9.70 0.44
N VAL A 410 -23.13 -8.92 -0.43
CA VAL A 410 -21.85 -9.29 -1.06
C VAL A 410 -20.80 -9.63 0.00
N ALA A 411 -20.70 -8.82 1.06
CA ALA A 411 -19.75 -9.04 2.14
C ALA A 411 -20.02 -10.32 2.93
N ARG A 412 -21.30 -10.70 3.14
CA ARG A 412 -21.68 -11.96 3.77
C ARG A 412 -21.26 -13.16 2.93
N HIS A 413 -21.55 -13.15 1.63
CA HIS A 413 -21.13 -14.25 0.76
C HIS A 413 -19.61 -14.35 0.62
N LEU A 414 -18.89 -13.22 0.68
CA LEU A 414 -17.42 -13.21 0.73
C LEU A 414 -16.87 -13.90 2.01
N ALA A 415 -17.66 -13.92 3.08
CA ALA A 415 -17.28 -14.48 4.37
C ALA A 415 -17.41 -16.01 4.45
N ASP A 416 -18.15 -16.65 3.54
CA ASP A 416 -18.29 -18.11 3.51
C ASP A 416 -17.00 -18.74 2.95
N ASP A 417 -16.93 -18.89 1.63
CA ASP A 417 -15.75 -19.32 0.88
C ASP A 417 -15.81 -18.80 -0.56
N VAL A 418 -14.66 -18.84 -1.26
CA VAL A 418 -14.52 -18.27 -2.61
C VAL A 418 -15.41 -18.98 -3.62
N GLN A 419 -15.62 -20.29 -3.46
CA GLN A 419 -16.41 -21.09 -4.39
C GLN A 419 -17.90 -20.80 -4.21
N SER A 420 -18.39 -20.71 -2.98
CA SER A 420 -19.75 -20.28 -2.62
C SER A 420 -20.03 -18.86 -3.14
N PHE A 421 -19.10 -17.92 -2.93
CA PHE A 421 -19.23 -16.57 -3.46
C PHE A 421 -19.29 -16.54 -4.99
N GLN A 422 -18.42 -17.29 -5.66
CA GLN A 422 -18.45 -17.40 -7.13
C GLN A 422 -19.74 -18.05 -7.62
N SER A 423 -20.23 -19.10 -6.95
CA SER A 423 -21.49 -19.76 -7.28
C SER A 423 -22.69 -18.83 -7.10
N TRP A 424 -22.70 -18.02 -6.03
CA TRP A 424 -23.72 -16.99 -5.81
C TRP A 424 -23.67 -15.90 -6.89
N LEU A 425 -22.49 -15.36 -7.20
CA LEU A 425 -22.36 -14.42 -8.33
C LEU A 425 -22.85 -15.07 -9.64
N LEU A 426 -22.51 -16.33 -9.89
CA LEU A 426 -22.95 -17.06 -11.08
C LEU A 426 -24.48 -17.24 -11.15
N SER A 427 -25.15 -17.44 -10.01
CA SER A 427 -26.61 -17.53 -9.97
C SER A 427 -27.28 -16.19 -10.18
N GLU A 428 -26.74 -15.11 -9.59
CA GLU A 428 -27.27 -13.75 -9.76
C GLU A 428 -27.14 -13.26 -11.21
N PHE A 429 -26.16 -13.78 -11.96
CA PHE A 429 -25.83 -13.31 -13.30
C PHE A 429 -26.05 -14.33 -14.42
N GLY A 430 -26.87 -15.37 -14.18
CA GLY A 430 -27.51 -16.12 -15.26
C GLY A 430 -26.57 -16.80 -16.28
N GLY A 431 -25.47 -17.42 -15.84
CA GLY A 431 -24.67 -18.31 -16.70
C GLY A 431 -23.48 -17.66 -17.42
N LEU A 432 -22.72 -16.82 -16.71
CA LEU A 432 -21.49 -16.11 -17.12
C LEU A 432 -20.33 -16.97 -17.68
N MET A 433 -20.47 -18.30 -17.85
CA MET A 433 -19.35 -19.20 -18.18
C MET A 433 -19.56 -20.10 -19.41
N SER A 434 -20.67 -19.98 -20.15
CA SER A 434 -20.97 -20.89 -21.26
C SER A 434 -20.30 -20.56 -22.61
N GLN A 435 -19.62 -19.42 -22.74
CA GLN A 435 -19.08 -18.98 -24.04
C GLN A 435 -17.59 -18.59 -23.97
N HIS A 436 -16.75 -19.34 -24.68
CA HIS A 436 -15.28 -19.17 -24.76
C HIS A 436 -14.80 -18.27 -25.91
N SER A 437 -15.70 -17.49 -26.52
CA SER A 437 -15.38 -16.55 -27.60
C SER A 437 -15.12 -15.15 -27.04
N TYR A 438 -14.02 -14.51 -27.47
CA TYR A 438 -13.67 -13.11 -27.14
C TYR A 438 -14.17 -12.10 -28.20
N GLN A 439 -15.12 -12.49 -29.05
CA GLN A 439 -15.71 -11.57 -30.02
C GLN A 439 -16.87 -10.81 -29.34
N TYR A 440 -16.78 -9.48 -29.32
CA TYR A 440 -17.82 -8.58 -28.82
C TYR A 440 -18.63 -8.01 -30.00
N ASP A 441 -19.93 -7.79 -29.83
CA ASP A 441 -20.68 -6.91 -30.73
C ASP A 441 -20.22 -5.46 -30.52
N TYR A 442 -19.18 -5.07 -31.25
CA TYR A 442 -18.61 -3.72 -31.23
C TYR A 442 -19.66 -2.64 -31.53
N SER A 443 -20.70 -2.95 -32.31
CA SER A 443 -21.78 -2.01 -32.60
C SER A 443 -22.69 -1.82 -31.39
N ALA A 444 -23.00 -2.88 -30.64
CA ALA A 444 -23.72 -2.77 -29.38
C ALA A 444 -22.91 -2.03 -28.31
N VAL A 445 -21.63 -2.36 -28.16
CA VAL A 445 -20.73 -1.67 -27.23
C VAL A 445 -20.66 -0.17 -27.56
N ALA A 446 -20.43 0.19 -28.83
CA ALA A 446 -20.38 1.59 -29.27
C ALA A 446 -21.71 2.33 -29.05
N ARG A 447 -22.86 1.69 -29.31
CA ARG A 447 -24.19 2.27 -29.02
C ARG A 447 -24.43 2.48 -27.53
N THR A 448 -23.94 1.59 -26.67
CA THR A 448 -24.06 1.75 -25.21
C THR A 448 -23.15 2.86 -24.70
N LEU A 449 -21.87 2.87 -25.12
CA LEU A 449 -20.92 3.90 -24.70
C LEU A 449 -21.32 5.30 -25.17
N THR A 450 -21.95 5.43 -26.35
CA THR A 450 -22.48 6.72 -26.84
C THR A 450 -23.69 7.24 -26.07
N ARG A 451 -24.37 6.38 -25.29
CA ARG A 451 -25.47 6.78 -24.38
C ARG A 451 -24.98 7.18 -22.99
N LEU A 452 -23.72 6.88 -22.65
CA LEU A 452 -23.12 7.33 -21.40
C LEU A 452 -22.77 8.80 -21.51
N ASP A 453 -22.98 9.55 -20.43
CA ASP A 453 -22.50 10.93 -20.35
C ASP A 453 -20.96 10.93 -20.43
N PRO A 454 -20.35 11.53 -21.47
CA PRO A 454 -18.89 11.58 -21.58
C PRO A 454 -18.22 12.35 -20.44
N ALA A 455 -18.97 13.14 -19.67
CA ALA A 455 -18.51 13.79 -18.45
C ALA A 455 -18.60 12.91 -17.20
N ALA A 456 -19.34 11.79 -17.24
CA ALA A 456 -19.44 10.85 -16.13
C ALA A 456 -18.16 10.00 -15.98
N PRO A 457 -17.78 9.64 -14.75
CA PRO A 457 -16.68 8.72 -14.52
C PRO A 457 -17.04 7.31 -15.03
N LEU A 458 -16.14 6.74 -15.85
CA LEU A 458 -16.22 5.40 -16.41
C LEU A 458 -15.09 4.55 -15.80
N LEU A 459 -15.45 3.37 -15.28
CA LEU A 459 -14.51 2.35 -14.83
C LEU A 459 -14.63 1.14 -15.76
N LEU A 460 -13.50 0.70 -16.31
CA LEU A 460 -13.41 -0.45 -17.23
C LEU A 460 -12.74 -1.62 -16.51
#